data_AF-A0A1V0NCP3-F1
#
_entry.id   AF-A0A1V0NCP3-F1
#
_cell.length_a   1.000
_cell.length_b   1.000
_cell.length_c   1.000
_cell.angle_alpha   90.00
_cell.angle_beta   90.00
_cell.angle_gamma   90.00
#
_symmetry.space_group_name_H-M   'P 1'
#
loop_
_entity.id
_entity.type
_entity.pdbx_description
1 polymer ?
#
loop_
_entity_poly.entity_id
_entity_poly.type
_entity_poly.pdbx_seq_one_letter_code
_entity_poly.pdbx_strand_id
1 'polypeptide(L)'
;MTPLVLFDSLDLSKASNEDFYTTTEIIAEQTGIIYDSVSRLVRKYKKKLEEIAPLTWHFESSMKKGSRGFEIRVNNRGNARKVYHLNEQQTLFFIPLLGNTPAVVQFKFDLAAAFVAMRNELQARKIARAVEKQKGVTLHQSISEWVHYPRHGNTWHTIIRSLLATTVTGLTKKQIQARDTDWRKEKTLLDLLNSEEMERYKMLEGISIAMIEAGSDYEPIKTAIKSTMTTKKAETTTETA
;
A
#
# COMPACT_ATOMS: atom_id res chain seq x y z
N MET A 1 2.91 13.95 -18.92
CA MET A 1 2.04 12.77 -18.96
C MET A 1 0.92 13.00 -17.97
N THR A 2 -0.34 12.94 -18.39
CA THR A 2 -1.48 13.08 -17.47
C THR A 2 -1.54 11.85 -16.54
N PRO A 3 -1.63 12.02 -15.21
CA PRO A 3 -1.71 10.89 -14.30
C PRO A 3 -3.03 10.12 -14.53
N LEU A 4 -2.95 8.80 -14.71
CA LEU A 4 -4.11 7.94 -14.98
C LEU A 4 -4.98 7.69 -13.74
N VAL A 5 -4.37 7.79 -12.56
CA VAL A 5 -4.99 7.60 -11.25
C VAL A 5 -4.75 8.86 -10.42
N LEU A 6 -5.81 9.34 -9.80
CA LEU A 6 -5.87 10.54 -8.98
C LEU A 6 -6.22 10.17 -7.54
N PHE A 7 -6.04 11.14 -6.64
CA PHE A 7 -6.30 11.01 -5.22
C PHE A 7 -6.63 12.40 -4.63
N ASP A 8 -7.81 12.54 -4.02
CA ASP A 8 -8.34 13.84 -3.57
C ASP A 8 -8.03 14.17 -2.10
N SER A 9 -7.57 13.21 -1.30
CA SER A 9 -7.38 13.47 0.13
C SER A 9 -6.15 14.34 0.40
N LEU A 10 -6.36 15.43 1.14
CA LEU A 10 -5.27 16.25 1.70
C LEU A 10 -4.42 15.46 2.72
N ASP A 11 -4.97 14.41 3.30
CA ASP A 11 -4.34 13.65 4.38
C ASP A 11 -4.10 12.20 3.98
N LEU A 12 -2.90 11.97 3.46
CA LEU A 12 -2.39 10.66 3.10
C LEU A 12 -2.31 9.68 4.28
N SER A 13 -2.45 10.13 5.54
CA SER A 13 -2.42 9.25 6.72
C SER A 13 -3.65 8.38 6.87
N LYS A 14 -4.80 8.89 6.39
CA LYS A 14 -6.08 8.18 6.39
C LYS A 14 -6.40 7.54 5.04
N ALA A 15 -5.46 7.64 4.10
CA ALA A 15 -5.60 7.10 2.77
C ALA A 15 -5.85 5.59 2.80
N SER A 16 -6.95 5.19 2.18
CA SER A 16 -7.25 3.82 1.82
C SER A 16 -7.00 3.60 0.32
N ASN A 17 -6.91 2.34 -0.11
CA ASN A 17 -6.80 2.07 -1.54
C ASN A 17 -8.07 2.50 -2.31
N GLU A 18 -9.21 2.66 -1.63
CA GLU A 18 -10.49 3.04 -2.21
C GLU A 18 -10.54 4.54 -2.59
N ASP A 19 -9.61 5.33 -2.05
CA ASP A 19 -9.50 6.76 -2.31
C ASP A 19 -8.80 7.06 -3.65
N PHE A 20 -8.15 6.06 -4.24
CA PHE A 20 -7.56 6.17 -5.58
C PHE A 20 -8.63 5.98 -6.64
N TYR A 21 -8.72 6.92 -7.57
CA TYR A 21 -9.74 6.89 -8.60
C TYR A 21 -9.22 7.35 -9.96
N THR A 22 -9.88 6.93 -11.03
CA THR A 22 -9.73 7.50 -12.37
C THR A 22 -11.00 8.27 -12.74
N THR A 23 -10.91 9.20 -13.69
CA THR A 23 -12.06 10.01 -14.12
C THR A 23 -12.61 9.58 -15.46
N THR A 24 -13.89 9.84 -15.68
CA THR A 24 -14.50 9.66 -17.01
C THR A 24 -13.83 10.50 -18.11
N GLU A 25 -13.15 11.59 -17.75
CA GLU A 25 -12.36 12.40 -18.68
C GLU A 25 -11.08 11.68 -19.10
N ILE A 26 -10.30 11.18 -18.14
CA ILE A 26 -9.09 10.39 -18.40
C ILE A 26 -9.44 9.17 -19.25
N ILE A 27 -10.52 8.46 -18.91
CA ILE A 27 -10.99 7.30 -19.69
C ILE A 27 -11.30 7.72 -21.13
N ALA A 28 -12.05 8.80 -21.34
CA ALA A 28 -12.39 9.27 -22.68
C ALA A 28 -11.16 9.67 -23.50
N GLU A 29 -10.22 10.38 -22.87
CA GLU A 29 -8.96 10.81 -23.50
C GLU A 29 -8.10 9.61 -23.92
N GLN A 30 -7.89 8.66 -23.02
CA GLN A 30 -6.99 7.52 -23.26
C GLN A 30 -7.58 6.46 -24.19
N THR A 31 -8.91 6.28 -24.17
CA THR A 31 -9.57 5.29 -25.04
C THR A 31 -9.97 5.85 -26.40
N GLY A 32 -9.92 7.17 -26.59
CA GLY A 32 -10.44 7.86 -27.78
C GLY A 32 -11.97 7.80 -27.90
N ILE A 33 -12.67 7.32 -26.88
CA ILE A 33 -14.13 7.25 -26.86
C ILE A 33 -14.68 8.62 -26.49
N ILE A 34 -15.71 9.08 -27.22
CA ILE A 34 -16.38 10.35 -26.94
C ILE A 34 -16.87 10.36 -25.48
N TYR A 35 -16.52 11.41 -24.74
CA TYR A 35 -16.87 11.60 -23.33
C TYR A 35 -18.36 11.32 -23.03
N ASP A 36 -19.26 11.80 -23.89
CA ASP A 36 -20.70 11.59 -23.72
C ASP A 36 -21.10 10.11 -23.73
N SER A 37 -20.44 9.30 -24.56
CA SER A 37 -20.64 7.84 -24.58
C SER A 37 -20.17 7.17 -23.29
N VAL A 38 -18.98 7.55 -22.80
CA VAL A 38 -18.45 7.07 -21.51
C VAL A 38 -19.40 7.46 -20.36
N SER A 39 -19.79 8.73 -20.31
CA SER A 39 -20.70 9.28 -19.30
C SER A 39 -22.08 8.62 -19.33
N ARG A 40 -22.61 8.33 -20.52
CA ARG A 40 -23.88 7.59 -20.68
C ARG A 40 -23.77 6.16 -20.17
N LEU A 41 -22.63 5.50 -20.40
CA LEU A 41 -22.39 4.15 -19.91
C LEU A 41 -22.31 4.10 -18.38
N VAL A 42 -21.65 5.08 -17.76
CA VAL A 42 -21.64 5.22 -16.29
C VAL A 42 -23.06 5.36 -15.75
N ARG A 43 -23.90 6.22 -16.36
CA ARG A 43 -25.31 6.36 -15.95
C ARG A 43 -26.12 5.08 -16.12
N LYS A 44 -25.87 4.32 -17.21
CA LYS A 44 -26.54 3.04 -17.48
C LYS A 44 -26.25 2.01 -16.39
N TYR A 45 -24.99 1.93 -15.94
CA TYR A 45 -24.55 0.95 -14.94
C TYR A 45 -24.40 1.55 -13.53
N LYS A 46 -24.97 2.73 -13.29
CA LYS A 46 -24.85 3.48 -12.04
C LYS A 46 -25.14 2.62 -10.80
N LYS A 47 -26.25 1.88 -10.80
CA LYS A 47 -26.62 0.99 -9.67
C LYS A 47 -25.55 -0.04 -9.35
N LYS A 48 -24.94 -0.65 -10.37
CA LYS A 48 -23.87 -1.65 -10.20
C LYS A 48 -22.57 -1.03 -9.70
N LEU A 49 -22.25 0.18 -10.14
CA LEU A 49 -21.10 0.93 -9.62
C LEU A 49 -21.30 1.34 -8.16
N GLU A 50 -22.53 1.72 -7.79
CA GLU A 50 -22.90 2.08 -6.42
C GLU A 50 -23.00 0.87 -5.47
N GLU A 51 -23.25 -0.34 -5.98
CA GLU A 51 -23.14 -1.60 -5.21
C GLU A 51 -21.69 -1.85 -4.74
N ILE A 52 -20.69 -1.37 -5.49
CA ILE A 52 -19.27 -1.51 -5.16
C ILE A 52 -18.85 -0.44 -4.15
N ALA A 53 -19.10 0.84 -4.47
CA ALA A 53 -18.78 1.98 -3.62
C ALA A 53 -19.61 3.21 -4.05
N PRO A 54 -19.84 4.21 -3.17
CA PRO A 54 -20.54 5.43 -3.54
C PRO A 54 -19.90 6.12 -4.76
N LEU A 55 -20.71 6.44 -5.77
CA LEU A 55 -20.23 7.08 -6.98
C LEU A 55 -20.06 8.60 -6.78
N THR A 56 -18.83 9.04 -6.56
CA THR A 56 -18.48 10.46 -6.43
C THR A 56 -18.33 11.13 -7.81
N TRP A 57 -18.52 12.44 -7.85
CA TRP A 57 -18.44 13.23 -9.07
C TRP A 57 -18.20 14.71 -8.75
N HIS A 58 -17.61 15.41 -9.71
CA HIS A 58 -17.49 16.87 -9.69
C HIS A 58 -17.94 17.48 -11.02
N PHE A 59 -18.09 18.79 -11.06
CA PHE A 59 -18.34 19.51 -12.30
C PHE A 59 -17.01 19.98 -12.90
N GLU A 60 -16.82 19.70 -14.19
CA GLU A 60 -15.70 20.24 -14.97
C GLU A 60 -15.78 21.78 -14.93
N SER A 61 -14.78 22.41 -14.32
CA SER A 61 -14.69 23.86 -14.23
C SER A 61 -14.08 24.40 -15.51
N SER A 62 -14.89 24.66 -16.53
CA SER A 62 -14.42 25.44 -17.69
C SER A 62 -14.34 26.92 -17.31
N MET A 63 -13.17 27.35 -16.82
CA MET A 63 -12.86 28.76 -16.67
C MET A 63 -12.53 29.36 -18.06
N LYS A 64 -13.44 30.18 -18.61
CA LYS A 64 -13.07 31.17 -19.63
C LYS A 64 -12.99 32.54 -18.97
N LYS A 65 -11.85 33.22 -19.13
CA LYS A 65 -11.64 34.61 -18.69
C LYS A 65 -12.53 35.51 -19.57
N GLY A 66 -13.65 36.00 -19.02
CA GLY A 66 -14.55 36.91 -19.74
C GLY A 66 -13.90 38.28 -19.96
N SER A 67 -14.11 38.87 -21.15
CA SER A 67 -13.52 40.15 -21.58
C SER A 67 -13.89 41.38 -20.73
N ARG A 68 -14.74 41.23 -19.70
CA ARG A 68 -15.20 42.31 -18.81
C ARG A 68 -15.03 42.02 -17.31
N GLY A 69 -14.16 41.09 -16.93
CA GLY A 69 -13.84 40.83 -15.52
C GLY A 69 -14.95 40.13 -14.71
N PHE A 70 -16.02 39.67 -15.36
CA PHE A 70 -17.03 38.83 -14.73
C PHE A 70 -16.77 37.36 -15.07
N GLU A 71 -16.55 36.55 -14.04
CA GLU A 71 -16.34 35.11 -14.16
C GLU A 71 -17.66 34.43 -14.54
N ILE A 72 -17.74 33.87 -15.74
CA ILE A 72 -18.92 33.11 -16.19
C ILE A 72 -18.49 31.66 -16.41
N ARG A 73 -19.03 30.75 -15.60
CA ARG A 73 -18.85 29.29 -15.74
C ARG A 73 -19.66 28.79 -16.93
N VAL A 74 -19.05 28.58 -18.09
CA VAL A 74 -19.74 27.91 -19.21
C VAL A 74 -18.78 27.24 -20.19
N ASN A 75 -19.04 25.96 -20.41
CA ASN A 75 -18.58 25.17 -21.55
C ASN A 75 -19.22 25.80 -22.82
N ASN A 76 -18.77 25.47 -24.04
CA ASN A 76 -19.31 26.03 -25.31
C ASN A 76 -20.84 25.85 -25.55
N ARG A 77 -21.61 25.23 -24.62
CA ARG A 77 -23.09 25.11 -24.61
C ARG A 77 -23.75 25.51 -23.28
N GLY A 78 -23.03 26.11 -22.34
CA GLY A 78 -23.63 26.64 -21.11
C GLY A 78 -23.80 25.68 -19.93
N ASN A 79 -23.61 24.37 -20.11
CA ASN A 79 -23.87 23.38 -19.06
C ASN A 79 -22.58 22.74 -18.54
N ALA A 80 -22.35 22.85 -17.24
CA ALA A 80 -21.28 22.14 -16.53
C ALA A 80 -21.41 20.62 -16.73
N ARG A 81 -20.32 19.97 -17.15
CA ARG A 81 -20.29 18.51 -17.36
C ARG A 81 -19.98 17.81 -16.05
N LYS A 82 -20.76 16.78 -15.70
CA LYS A 82 -20.49 15.91 -14.55
C LYS A 82 -19.40 14.93 -14.89
N VAL A 83 -18.28 14.99 -14.17
CA VAL A 83 -17.14 14.08 -14.23
C VAL A 83 -17.27 13.09 -13.10
N TYR A 84 -17.36 11.80 -13.44
CA TYR A 84 -17.48 10.75 -12.44
C TYR A 84 -16.10 10.25 -12.05
N HIS A 85 -15.95 9.92 -10.77
CA HIS A 85 -14.79 9.25 -10.20
C HIS A 85 -15.08 7.75 -10.12
N LEU A 86 -14.15 6.94 -10.59
CA LEU A 86 -14.23 5.49 -10.58
C LEU A 86 -13.03 4.96 -9.81
N ASN A 87 -13.27 4.33 -8.66
CA ASN A 87 -12.21 3.67 -7.91
C ASN A 87 -11.69 2.42 -8.64
N GLU A 88 -10.68 1.74 -8.09
CA GLU A 88 -10.07 0.56 -8.72
C GLU A 88 -11.11 -0.53 -9.07
N GLN A 89 -11.96 -0.91 -8.13
CA GLN A 89 -12.96 -1.97 -8.32
C GLN A 89 -14.04 -1.58 -9.33
N GLN A 90 -14.53 -0.34 -9.26
CA GLN A 90 -15.47 0.20 -10.23
C GLN A 90 -14.87 0.23 -11.64
N THR A 91 -13.58 0.54 -11.76
CA THR A 91 -12.84 0.58 -13.03
C THR A 91 -12.68 -0.81 -13.62
N LEU A 92 -12.33 -1.81 -12.80
CA LEU A 92 -12.24 -3.22 -13.22
C LEU A 92 -13.55 -3.72 -13.84
N PHE A 93 -14.70 -3.30 -13.28
CA PHE A 93 -16.01 -3.60 -13.84
C PHE A 93 -16.34 -2.75 -15.09
N PHE A 94 -16.03 -1.45 -15.05
CA PHE A 94 -16.48 -0.48 -16.05
C PHE A 94 -15.71 -0.55 -17.37
N ILE A 95 -14.38 -0.63 -17.34
CA ILE A 95 -13.55 -0.56 -18.55
C ILE A 95 -13.82 -1.69 -19.55
N PRO A 96 -14.06 -2.96 -19.13
CA PRO A 96 -14.49 -4.00 -20.06
C PRO A 96 -15.77 -3.69 -20.85
N LEU A 97 -16.67 -2.88 -20.30
CA LEU A 97 -17.93 -2.50 -20.96
C LEU A 97 -17.73 -1.50 -22.12
N LEU A 98 -16.55 -0.87 -22.20
CA LEU A 98 -16.18 0.03 -23.31
C LEU A 98 -15.80 -0.73 -24.59
N GLY A 99 -15.69 -2.06 -24.52
CA GLY A 99 -15.28 -2.92 -25.62
C GLY A 99 -13.80 -3.28 -25.58
N ASN A 100 -13.30 -3.84 -26.69
CA ASN A 100 -11.93 -4.34 -26.83
C ASN A 100 -11.23 -3.72 -28.06
N THR A 101 -11.33 -2.41 -28.23
CA THR A 101 -10.50 -1.72 -29.23
C THR A 101 -9.03 -1.75 -28.77
N PRO A 102 -8.05 -1.67 -29.69
CA PRO A 102 -6.63 -1.66 -29.31
C PRO A 102 -6.28 -0.58 -28.28
N ALA A 103 -6.86 0.61 -28.41
CA ALA A 103 -6.69 1.70 -27.45
C ALA A 103 -7.23 1.35 -26.04
N VAL A 104 -8.39 0.69 -25.96
CA VAL A 104 -8.96 0.24 -24.68
C VAL A 104 -8.12 -0.87 -24.05
N VAL A 105 -7.56 -1.77 -24.84
CA VAL A 105 -6.67 -2.83 -24.32
C VAL A 105 -5.38 -2.23 -23.74
N GLN A 106 -4.76 -1.29 -24.44
CA GLN A 106 -3.59 -0.59 -23.94
C GLN A 106 -3.90 0.19 -22.66
N PHE A 107 -5.01 0.93 -22.65
CA PHE A 107 -5.45 1.66 -21.47
C PHE A 107 -5.71 0.76 -20.26
N LYS A 108 -6.30 -0.44 -20.45
CA LYS A 108 -6.47 -1.43 -19.37
C LYS A 108 -5.12 -1.81 -18.74
N PHE A 109 -4.12 -2.06 -19.57
CA PHE A 109 -2.78 -2.45 -19.11
C PHE A 109 -2.11 -1.32 -18.32
N ASP A 110 -2.10 -0.11 -18.87
CA ASP A 110 -1.45 1.05 -18.25
C ASP A 110 -2.16 1.47 -16.95
N LEU A 111 -3.49 1.39 -16.93
CA LEU A 111 -4.29 1.72 -15.75
C LEU A 111 -4.09 0.71 -14.61
N ALA A 112 -4.00 -0.59 -14.94
CA ALA A 112 -3.70 -1.62 -13.95
C ALA A 112 -2.30 -1.40 -13.32
N ALA A 113 -1.29 -1.06 -14.14
CA ALA A 113 0.03 -0.73 -13.65
C ALA A 113 0.02 0.52 -12.75
N ALA A 114 -0.74 1.55 -13.12
CA ALA A 114 -0.88 2.77 -12.33
C ALA A 114 -1.52 2.54 -10.95
N PHE A 115 -2.58 1.74 -10.85
CA PHE A 115 -3.19 1.39 -9.56
C PHE A 115 -2.23 0.59 -8.67
N VAL A 116 -1.50 -0.39 -9.24
CA VAL A 116 -0.49 -1.15 -8.49
C VAL A 116 0.63 -0.26 -7.97
N ALA A 117 1.12 0.68 -8.78
CA ALA A 117 2.15 1.63 -8.37
C ALA A 117 1.66 2.51 -7.19
N MET A 118 0.45 3.06 -7.29
CA MET A 118 -0.15 3.89 -6.23
C MET A 118 -0.34 3.13 -4.93
N ARG A 119 -0.80 1.86 -5.00
CA ARG A 119 -0.95 0.98 -3.84
C ARG A 119 0.39 0.73 -3.15
N ASN A 120 1.42 0.39 -3.92
CA ASN A 120 2.76 0.12 -3.39
C ASN A 120 3.35 1.37 -2.73
N GLU A 121 3.14 2.55 -3.33
CA GLU A 121 3.60 3.82 -2.76
C GLU A 121 2.90 4.15 -1.44
N LEU A 122 1.57 3.98 -1.38
CA LEU A 122 0.79 4.17 -0.14
C LEU A 122 1.31 3.25 0.96
N GLN A 123 1.53 1.97 0.63
CA GLN A 123 2.07 0.98 1.56
C GLN A 123 3.48 1.36 2.04
N ALA A 124 4.38 1.76 1.14
CA ALA A 124 5.72 2.21 1.49
C ALA A 124 5.68 3.43 2.44
N ARG A 125 4.78 4.38 2.21
CA ARG A 125 4.59 5.56 3.07
C ARG A 125 4.02 5.18 4.45
N LYS A 126 3.08 4.23 4.51
CA LYS A 126 2.59 3.70 5.80
C LYS A 126 3.71 3.06 6.61
N ILE A 127 4.56 2.26 5.95
CA ILE A 127 5.73 1.64 6.58
C ILE A 127 6.70 2.71 7.09
N ALA A 128 7.07 3.69 6.25
CA ALA A 128 7.99 4.76 6.66
C ALA A 128 7.48 5.56 7.87
N ARG A 129 6.18 5.87 7.92
CA ARG A 129 5.57 6.57 9.06
C ARG A 129 5.51 5.72 10.32
N ALA A 130 5.22 4.43 10.20
CA ALA A 130 5.24 3.53 11.35
C ALA A 130 6.65 3.40 11.93
N VAL A 131 7.67 3.37 11.07
CA VAL A 131 9.09 3.44 11.49
C VAL A 131 9.42 4.78 12.18
N GLU A 132 8.88 5.90 11.71
CA GLU A 132 9.09 7.23 12.33
C GLU A 132 8.37 7.37 13.69
N LYS A 133 7.17 6.81 13.81
CA LYS A 133 6.34 6.83 15.03
C LYS A 133 6.84 5.87 16.11
N GLN A 134 7.65 4.87 15.74
CA GLN A 134 8.16 3.79 16.59
C GLN A 134 9.12 4.18 17.72
N LYS A 135 9.32 5.47 18.01
CA LYS A 135 10.05 5.87 19.22
C LYS A 135 9.29 5.56 20.53
N GLY A 136 8.14 4.88 20.51
CA GLY A 136 7.36 4.60 21.74
C GLY A 136 6.46 3.36 21.81
N VAL A 137 6.34 2.49 20.79
CA VAL A 137 5.47 1.29 20.83
C VAL A 137 6.32 0.02 20.86
N THR A 138 6.02 -0.91 21.76
CA THR A 138 6.78 -2.17 21.91
C THR A 138 6.23 -3.26 21.00
N LEU A 139 7.10 -4.16 20.52
CA LEU A 139 6.68 -5.34 19.72
C LEU A 139 5.61 -6.16 20.41
N HIS A 140 5.69 -6.27 21.73
CA HIS A 140 4.69 -6.96 22.52
C HIS A 140 3.32 -6.32 22.34
N GLN A 141 3.21 -5.01 22.50
CA GLN A 141 1.93 -4.31 22.37
C GLN A 141 1.33 -4.47 20.97
N SER A 142 2.13 -4.27 19.92
CA SER A 142 1.66 -4.35 18.53
C SER A 142 1.13 -5.75 18.18
N ILE A 143 1.76 -6.81 18.70
CA ILE A 143 1.28 -8.19 18.49
C ILE A 143 -0.04 -8.41 19.23
N SER A 144 -0.17 -7.92 20.46
CA SER A 144 -1.39 -8.08 21.26
C SER A 144 -2.60 -7.36 20.65
N GLU A 145 -2.38 -6.24 19.96
CA GLU A 145 -3.41 -5.45 19.29
C GLU A 145 -3.68 -5.90 17.84
N TRP A 146 -2.95 -6.90 17.33
CA TRP A 146 -3.02 -7.33 15.95
C TRP A 146 -4.35 -8.02 15.61
N VAL A 147 -4.93 -7.72 14.45
CA VAL A 147 -6.20 -8.32 13.97
C VAL A 147 -6.15 -9.86 13.94
N HIS A 148 -4.98 -10.45 13.66
CA HIS A 148 -4.81 -11.91 13.63
C HIS A 148 -4.47 -12.52 14.98
N TYR A 149 -4.36 -11.72 16.05
CA TYR A 149 -4.04 -12.18 17.39
C TYR A 149 -4.94 -13.34 17.87
N PRO A 150 -6.29 -13.31 17.70
CA PRO A 150 -7.16 -14.38 18.18
C PRO A 150 -6.89 -15.76 17.58
N ARG A 151 -6.23 -15.84 16.42
CA ARG A 151 -5.95 -17.11 15.72
C ARG A 151 -4.95 -17.99 16.47
N HIS A 152 -3.93 -17.38 17.08
CA HIS A 152 -2.85 -18.08 17.76
C HIS A 152 -2.49 -17.49 19.13
N GLY A 153 -3.16 -16.41 19.56
CA GLY A 153 -2.98 -15.73 20.85
C GLY A 153 -1.51 -15.48 21.18
N ASN A 154 -1.13 -15.89 22.40
CA ASN A 154 0.23 -15.73 22.91
C ASN A 154 1.32 -16.41 22.06
N THR A 155 0.95 -17.40 21.23
CA THR A 155 1.92 -18.07 20.35
C THR A 155 2.49 -17.12 19.30
N TRP A 156 1.77 -16.05 18.92
CA TRP A 156 2.28 -15.05 17.98
C TRP A 156 3.54 -14.35 18.46
N HIS A 157 3.63 -14.02 19.75
CA HIS A 157 4.85 -13.44 20.32
C HIS A 157 6.05 -14.38 20.14
N THR A 158 5.84 -15.68 20.31
CA THR A 158 6.90 -16.68 20.13
C THR A 158 7.26 -16.85 18.66
N ILE A 159 6.27 -16.90 17.77
CA ILE A 159 6.47 -17.05 16.32
C ILE A 159 7.30 -15.87 15.79
N ILE A 160 6.89 -14.64 16.10
CA ILE A 160 7.55 -13.44 15.58
C ILE A 160 8.94 -13.27 16.19
N ARG A 161 9.09 -13.43 17.51
CA ARG A 161 10.40 -13.32 18.20
C ARG A 161 11.39 -14.40 17.73
N SER A 162 10.94 -15.63 17.50
CA SER A 162 11.79 -16.70 16.99
C SER A 162 12.16 -16.50 15.52
N LEU A 163 11.23 -16.00 14.70
CA LEU A 163 11.51 -15.63 13.32
C LEU A 163 12.60 -14.55 13.26
N LEU A 164 12.45 -13.47 14.03
CA LEU A 164 13.45 -12.41 14.13
C LEU A 164 14.81 -12.97 14.56
N ALA A 165 14.87 -13.70 15.66
CA ALA A 165 16.13 -14.26 16.17
C ALA A 165 16.80 -15.24 15.18
N THR A 166 16.04 -16.11 14.52
CA THR A 166 16.59 -17.06 13.53
C THR A 166 17.08 -16.36 12.27
N THR A 167 16.40 -15.30 11.83
CA THR A 167 16.83 -14.52 10.66
C THR A 167 18.08 -13.69 10.92
N VAL A 168 18.23 -13.15 12.12
CA VAL A 168 19.41 -12.38 12.55
C VAL A 168 20.65 -13.25 12.69
N THR A 169 20.49 -14.39 13.33
CA THR A 169 21.62 -15.28 13.66
C THR A 169 21.98 -16.22 12.50
N GLY A 170 21.07 -16.42 11.54
CA GLY A 170 21.19 -17.47 10.52
C GLY A 170 21.10 -18.89 11.10
N LEU A 171 20.81 -19.03 12.39
CA LEU A 171 20.75 -20.29 13.13
C LEU A 171 19.31 -20.68 13.44
N THR A 172 19.10 -21.97 13.68
CA THR A 172 17.80 -22.47 14.18
C THR A 172 17.61 -22.11 15.65
N LYS A 173 16.36 -22.03 16.12
CA LYS A 173 16.03 -21.75 17.53
C LYS A 173 16.80 -22.65 18.52
N LYS A 174 16.95 -23.94 18.18
CA LYS A 174 17.69 -24.92 18.99
C LYS A 174 19.18 -24.60 19.07
N GLN A 175 19.79 -24.14 17.97
CA GLN A 175 21.19 -23.75 17.94
C GLN A 175 21.45 -22.45 18.72
N ILE A 176 20.50 -21.51 18.70
CA ILE A 176 20.58 -20.29 19.52
C ILE A 176 20.49 -20.66 21.00
N GLN A 177 19.56 -21.53 21.37
CA GLN A 177 19.43 -22.04 22.75
C GLN A 177 20.65 -22.84 23.20
N ALA A 178 21.33 -23.55 22.29
CA ALA A 178 22.57 -24.27 22.59
C ALA A 178 23.78 -23.34 22.87
N ARG A 179 23.67 -22.03 22.58
CA ARG A 179 24.65 -21.03 23.05
C ARG A 179 24.53 -20.74 24.54
N ASP A 180 23.47 -21.21 25.19
CA ASP A 180 23.30 -21.03 26.62
C ASP A 180 24.26 -21.96 27.38
N THR A 181 25.36 -21.37 27.83
CA THR A 181 26.42 -22.07 28.58
C THR A 181 26.08 -22.20 30.08
N ASP A 182 24.96 -21.64 30.55
CA ASP A 182 24.73 -21.36 31.97
C ASP A 182 23.48 -22.07 32.50
N TRP A 183 23.66 -23.19 33.22
CA TRP A 183 22.57 -24.05 33.71
C TRP A 183 21.71 -23.45 34.83
N ARG A 184 22.07 -22.26 35.34
CA ARG A 184 21.49 -21.68 36.57
C ARG A 184 20.26 -20.79 36.35
N LYS A 185 20.01 -20.30 35.13
CA LYS A 185 18.84 -19.46 34.80
C LYS A 185 18.44 -19.71 33.36
N GLU A 186 17.15 -19.95 33.09
CA GLU A 186 16.63 -19.94 31.72
C GLU A 186 16.80 -18.53 31.14
N LYS A 187 17.80 -18.36 30.26
CA LYS A 187 18.00 -17.11 29.54
C LYS A 187 16.95 -16.99 28.44
N THR A 188 16.42 -15.78 28.28
CA THR A 188 15.45 -15.54 27.21
C THR A 188 16.18 -15.57 25.87
N LEU A 189 15.49 -15.90 24.78
CA LEU A 189 16.09 -15.95 23.43
C LEU A 189 16.87 -14.68 23.06
N LEU A 190 16.49 -13.51 23.59
CA LEU A 190 17.21 -12.23 23.36
C LEU A 190 18.51 -12.10 24.15
N ASP A 191 18.61 -12.75 25.31
CA ASP A 191 19.80 -12.67 26.17
C ASP A 191 20.97 -13.48 25.58
N LEU A 192 20.70 -14.30 24.56
CA LEU A 192 21.67 -15.15 23.84
C LEU A 192 22.14 -14.54 22.52
N LEU A 193 21.68 -13.33 22.17
CA LEU A 193 22.13 -12.58 21.00
C LEU A 193 23.37 -11.73 21.37
N ASN A 194 24.34 -11.70 20.46
CA ASN A 194 25.49 -10.79 20.59
C ASN A 194 25.10 -9.34 20.27
N SER A 195 26.00 -8.37 20.50
CA SER A 195 25.69 -6.93 20.31
C SER A 195 25.27 -6.59 18.87
N GLU A 196 25.93 -7.15 17.87
CA GLU A 196 25.64 -6.90 16.45
C GLU A 196 24.33 -7.55 16.00
N GLU A 197 24.09 -8.78 16.45
CA GLU A 197 22.83 -9.52 16.29
C GLU A 197 21.69 -8.74 16.97
N MET A 198 21.93 -8.12 18.13
CA MET A 198 20.92 -7.37 18.84
C MET A 198 20.53 -6.07 18.13
N GLU A 199 21.47 -5.36 17.52
CA GLU A 199 21.17 -4.19 16.68
C GLU A 199 20.34 -4.56 15.45
N ARG A 200 20.72 -5.64 14.76
CA ARG A 200 19.97 -6.17 13.62
C ARG A 200 18.58 -6.65 14.03
N TYR A 201 18.46 -7.27 15.19
CA TYR A 201 17.18 -7.68 15.76
C TYR A 201 16.29 -6.46 16.00
N LYS A 202 16.80 -5.38 16.62
CA LYS A 202 16.03 -4.14 16.85
C LYS A 202 15.58 -3.48 15.54
N MET A 203 16.41 -3.51 14.50
CA MET A 203 16.02 -3.03 13.16
C MET A 203 14.85 -3.85 12.60
N LEU A 204 14.95 -5.18 12.63
CA LEU A 204 13.88 -6.05 12.13
C LEU A 204 12.62 -6.03 13.01
N GLU A 205 12.79 -5.82 14.31
CA GLU A 205 11.70 -5.60 15.26
C GLU A 205 10.90 -4.35 14.88
N GLY A 206 11.57 -3.24 14.58
CA GLY A 206 10.90 -2.03 14.06
C GLY A 206 10.15 -2.29 12.75
N ILE A 207 10.76 -2.98 11.79
CA ILE A 207 10.09 -3.34 10.53
C ILE A 207 8.84 -4.21 10.81
N SER A 208 8.95 -5.19 11.72
CA SER A 208 7.86 -6.09 12.07
C SER A 208 6.69 -5.35 12.72
N ILE A 209 6.98 -4.47 13.68
CA ILE A 209 5.97 -3.61 14.32
C ILE A 209 5.26 -2.79 13.25
N ALA A 210 6.00 -2.17 12.32
CA ALA A 210 5.45 -1.33 11.29
C ALA A 210 4.49 -2.09 10.36
N MET A 211 4.83 -3.32 10.01
CA MET A 211 3.99 -4.17 9.16
C MET A 211 2.74 -4.67 9.89
N ILE A 212 2.85 -4.99 11.19
CA ILE A 212 1.72 -5.39 12.03
C ILE A 212 0.74 -4.24 12.19
N GLU A 213 1.23 -3.03 12.48
CA GLU A 213 0.40 -1.82 12.57
C GLU A 213 -0.24 -1.44 11.24
N ALA A 214 0.43 -1.72 10.12
CA ALA A 214 -0.14 -1.55 8.78
C ALA A 214 -1.22 -2.60 8.43
N GLY A 215 -1.51 -3.55 9.32
CA GLY A 215 -2.52 -4.60 9.11
C GLY A 215 -2.07 -5.72 8.18
N SER A 216 -0.75 -5.95 8.04
CA SER A 216 -0.23 -7.01 7.17
C SER A 216 -0.47 -8.41 7.76
N ASP A 217 -0.67 -9.39 6.88
CA ASP A 217 -0.65 -10.81 7.23
C ASP A 217 0.76 -11.30 7.61
N TYR A 218 0.86 -12.48 8.23
CA TYR A 218 2.12 -13.10 8.66
C TYR A 218 3.11 -13.40 7.53
N GLU A 219 2.66 -13.94 6.39
CA GLU A 219 3.57 -14.35 5.30
C GLU A 219 4.29 -13.16 4.64
N PRO A 220 3.64 -12.01 4.38
CA PRO A 220 4.34 -10.77 4.02
C PRO A 220 5.41 -10.36 5.03
N ILE A 221 5.10 -10.38 6.33
CA ILE A 221 6.04 -10.04 7.41
C ILE A 221 7.28 -10.94 7.35
N LYS A 222 7.06 -12.25 7.24
CA LYS A 222 8.13 -13.25 7.15
C LYS A 222 9.01 -13.10 5.91
N THR A 223 8.41 -12.74 4.79
CA THR A 223 9.15 -12.51 3.54
C THR A 223 10.03 -11.26 3.66
N ALA A 224 9.49 -10.17 4.20
CA ALA A 224 10.22 -8.91 4.40
C ALA A 224 11.39 -9.06 5.38
N ILE A 225 11.21 -9.76 6.50
CA ILE A 225 12.28 -10.01 7.46
C ILE A 225 13.44 -10.78 6.80
N LYS A 226 13.13 -11.81 6.00
CA LYS A 226 14.15 -12.61 5.32
C LYS A 226 14.87 -11.83 4.21
N SER A 227 14.16 -11.05 3.40
CA SER A 227 14.77 -10.29 2.30
C SER A 227 15.71 -9.19 2.81
N THR A 228 15.37 -8.55 3.93
CA THR A 228 16.19 -7.51 4.56
C THR A 228 17.58 -8.01 4.99
N MET A 229 17.74 -9.32 5.26
CA MET A 229 19.03 -9.93 5.55
C MET A 229 19.82 -10.31 4.30
N THR A 230 19.14 -10.64 3.19
CA THR A 230 19.81 -11.00 1.93
C THR A 230 20.46 -9.81 1.23
N THR A 231 19.96 -8.59 1.44
CA THR A 231 20.53 -7.37 0.88
C THR A 231 21.77 -6.86 1.61
N LYS A 232 22.08 -7.38 2.81
CA LYS A 232 23.25 -6.98 3.62
C LYS A 232 24.44 -7.95 3.52
N LYS A 233 24.44 -8.88 2.55
CA LYS A 233 25.59 -9.77 2.26
C LYS A 233 26.48 -9.20 1.14
N ALA A 234 27.09 -8.05 1.43
CA ALA A 234 28.31 -7.50 0.82
C ALA A 234 28.69 -6.36 1.79
N GLU A 235 29.84 -6.33 2.47
CA GLU A 235 31.20 -6.60 2.06
C GLU A 235 31.97 -7.27 3.22
N THR A 236 32.50 -8.47 3.01
CA THR A 236 33.74 -8.87 3.68
C THR A 236 34.82 -8.78 2.63
N THR A 237 35.52 -7.64 2.63
CA THR A 237 36.82 -7.51 1.99
C THR A 237 37.78 -8.49 2.68
N THR A 238 38.07 -9.57 1.97
CA THR A 238 39.34 -10.29 2.12
C THR A 238 40.45 -9.33 1.71
N GLU A 239 41.09 -8.70 2.69
CA GLU A 239 42.45 -8.18 2.51
C GLU A 239 43.43 -9.28 2.91
N THR A 240 43.98 -9.90 1.87
CA THR A 240 45.25 -10.61 1.88
C THR A 240 46.37 -9.74 2.46
N ALA A 241 47.10 -10.28 3.43
CA ALA A 241 48.52 -10.00 3.67
C ALA A 241 49.21 -11.32 4.03
#